data_AF-A0A1G6A9Z7-F1
#
_entry.id   AF-A0A1G6A9Z7-F1
#
_cell.length_a   1.000
_cell.length_b   1.000
_cell.length_c   1.000
_cell.angle_alpha   90.00
_cell.angle_beta   90.00
_cell.angle_gamma   90.00
#
_symmetry.space_group_name_H-M   'P 1'
#
loop_
_entity.id
_entity.type
_entity.pdbx_description
1 polymer ?
#
loop_
_entity_poly.entity_id
_entity_poly.type
_entity_poly.pdbx_seq_one_letter_code
_entity_poly.pdbx_strand_id
1 'polypeptide(L)'
;MIVANLPKNIKKYIAMLLAILVAMMALVGCAETTESSSDDTELLETYTQIPQDGIITQEQIASIAGQEGTWYFTGSIEDGIEYSWAYDGSMIQNPVEQNLKLALTEDGTDEIKKAAEDAPYCLAVTIADMYLAAAPTLTIVLPTVWEAQRVVYCIYEDEQLYELSDAAIEVDEEAKTTTITLTINKAGGTFYVLGGGSIAEAKENESDRDTDASSNQDDASDNDKDSGTKQSSSSASSDETDKSQSNTASEDEENTCTITIRCDTILDNMDKLDSSKKEFVPSSGVILKKTTVTYDEGDTVFDILKAVCQKKGIHMSSQYTPGYGSYYVEGINQLYEFDCGENSGWIYSVNGWTPNYGASEYTVENGDVISWEYTCNLGSDL
;
A
#
# COMPACT_ATOMS: atom_id res chain seq x y z
N MET A 1 11.30 21.90 -14.69
CA MET A 1 10.98 22.33 -13.29
C MET A 1 9.64 21.72 -12.91
N ILE A 2 9.63 20.44 -12.57
CA ILE A 2 8.46 19.72 -12.04
C ILE A 2 8.94 19.04 -10.76
N VAL A 3 9.00 19.81 -9.69
CA VAL A 3 9.35 19.33 -8.34
C VAL A 3 8.18 19.68 -7.43
N ALA A 4 6.96 19.26 -7.77
CA ALA A 4 5.76 19.73 -7.09
C ALA A 4 4.72 18.63 -6.86
N ASN A 5 5.10 17.62 -6.05
CA ASN A 5 4.31 17.10 -4.91
C ASN A 5 4.77 15.70 -4.48
N LEU A 6 6.06 15.57 -4.17
CA LEU A 6 6.58 14.36 -3.52
C LEU A 6 6.67 14.57 -2.01
N PRO A 7 6.26 13.59 -1.17
CA PRO A 7 6.48 13.59 0.27
C PRO A 7 7.95 13.92 0.58
N LYS A 8 8.20 14.76 1.59
CA LYS A 8 9.56 15.21 1.96
C LYS A 8 10.56 14.07 2.16
N ASN A 9 10.08 12.91 2.62
CA ASN A 9 10.89 11.74 2.84
C ASN A 9 11.43 11.17 1.51
N ILE A 10 10.60 11.11 0.47
CA ILE A 10 10.98 10.59 -0.86
C ILE A 10 12.03 11.49 -1.53
N LYS A 11 11.86 12.82 -1.45
CA LYS A 11 12.88 13.77 -1.96
C LYS A 11 14.24 13.62 -1.27
N LYS A 12 14.25 13.24 0.01
CA LYS A 12 15.49 13.00 0.76
C LYS A 12 16.18 11.71 0.30
N TYR A 13 15.42 10.64 0.03
CA TYR A 13 15.95 9.38 -0.48
C TYR A 13 16.59 9.53 -1.86
N ILE A 14 15.95 10.27 -2.78
CA ILE A 14 16.47 10.46 -4.14
C ILE A 14 17.73 11.32 -4.16
N ALA A 15 17.73 12.46 -3.45
CA ALA A 15 18.92 13.32 -3.35
C ALA A 15 20.12 12.60 -2.69
N MET A 16 19.85 11.67 -1.77
CA MET A 16 20.88 10.85 -1.14
C MET A 16 21.40 9.78 -2.11
N LEU A 17 20.52 9.09 -2.84
CA LEU A 17 20.88 8.08 -3.84
C LEU A 17 21.67 8.66 -5.02
N LEU A 18 21.27 9.80 -5.58
CA LEU A 18 22.02 10.48 -6.64
C LEU A 18 23.43 10.89 -6.16
N ALA A 19 23.57 11.36 -4.91
CA ALA A 19 24.87 11.66 -4.33
C ALA A 19 25.74 10.40 -4.12
N ILE A 20 25.13 9.24 -3.91
CA ILE A 20 25.81 7.94 -3.74
C ILE A 20 26.28 7.37 -5.07
N LEU A 21 25.45 7.41 -6.13
CA LEU A 21 25.84 6.96 -7.47
C LEU A 21 27.04 7.76 -8.00
N VAL A 22 27.04 9.07 -7.79
CA VAL A 22 28.18 9.95 -8.11
C VAL A 22 29.45 9.59 -7.31
N ALA A 23 29.30 9.16 -6.05
CA ALA A 23 30.44 8.74 -5.21
C ALA A 23 30.99 7.34 -5.60
N MET A 24 30.13 6.42 -6.06
CA MET A 24 30.54 5.07 -6.49
C MET A 24 31.28 5.09 -7.84
N MET A 25 30.90 5.97 -8.79
CA MET A 25 31.66 6.16 -10.04
C MET A 25 33.11 6.61 -9.79
N ALA A 26 33.42 7.21 -8.64
CA ALA A 26 34.78 7.60 -8.26
C ALA A 26 35.62 6.46 -7.65
N LEU A 27 35.01 5.30 -7.32
CA LEU A 27 35.65 4.19 -6.61
C LEU A 27 35.96 2.96 -7.49
N VAL A 28 35.71 3.00 -8.81
CA VAL A 28 36.06 1.92 -9.78
C VAL A 28 37.59 1.83 -10.04
N GLY A 29 38.41 2.13 -9.03
CA GLY A 29 39.86 2.01 -9.03
C GLY A 29 40.32 0.83 -8.18
N CYS A 30 40.47 -0.34 -8.83
CA CYS A 30 41.18 -1.55 -8.39
C CYS A 30 40.77 -2.19 -7.05
N ALA A 31 40.10 -3.35 -7.13
CA ALA A 31 40.29 -4.41 -6.14
C ALA A 31 40.32 -5.77 -6.84
N GLU A 32 41.48 -6.43 -6.78
CA GLU A 32 41.68 -7.82 -7.19
C GLU A 32 40.99 -8.76 -6.21
N THR A 33 40.40 -9.83 -6.74
CA THR A 33 39.72 -10.89 -6.03
C THR A 33 40.67 -11.66 -5.10
N THR A 34 40.37 -11.70 -3.81
CA THR A 34 40.90 -12.71 -2.89
C THR A 34 39.75 -13.43 -2.21
N GLU A 35 39.55 -14.69 -2.57
CA GLU A 35 38.76 -15.63 -1.78
C GLU A 35 39.42 -15.81 -0.41
N SER A 36 38.67 -15.58 0.67
CA SER A 36 38.98 -16.17 1.97
C SER A 36 37.70 -16.58 2.69
N SER A 37 37.61 -17.88 2.96
CA SER A 37 36.66 -18.47 3.88
C SER A 37 36.98 -18.02 5.32
N SER A 38 36.06 -17.30 5.96
CA SER A 38 35.97 -17.21 7.41
C SER A 38 34.52 -16.98 7.82
N ASP A 39 34.08 -17.83 8.75
CA ASP A 39 32.80 -17.86 9.44
C ASP A 39 32.68 -16.69 10.44
N ASP A 40 32.72 -15.47 9.92
CA ASP A 40 32.37 -14.24 10.64
C ASP A 40 31.26 -13.57 9.82
N THR A 41 30.02 -13.60 10.31
CA THR A 41 28.92 -12.88 9.65
C THR A 41 29.23 -11.39 9.73
N GLU A 42 29.68 -10.80 8.62
CA GLU A 42 29.93 -9.36 8.54
C GLU A 42 28.61 -8.60 8.75
N LEU A 43 28.63 -7.65 9.70
CA LEU A 43 27.50 -6.76 9.96
C LEU A 43 27.23 -5.91 8.71
N LEU A 44 25.95 -5.68 8.41
CA LEU A 44 25.60 -4.83 7.27
C LEU A 44 25.93 -3.36 7.55
N GLU A 45 26.74 -2.78 6.67
CA GLU A 45 26.94 -1.34 6.61
C GLU A 45 25.68 -0.65 6.06
N THR A 46 25.51 0.64 6.37
CA THR A 46 24.38 1.45 5.86
C THR A 46 24.27 1.38 4.33
N TYR A 47 25.39 1.22 3.63
CA TYR A 47 25.44 1.01 2.18
C TYR A 47 26.19 -0.27 1.90
N THR A 48 25.52 -1.23 1.27
CA THR A 48 26.09 -2.54 0.95
C THR A 48 25.93 -2.79 -0.54
N GLN A 49 27.01 -3.19 -1.22
CA GLN A 49 26.91 -3.64 -2.60
C GLN A 49 26.27 -5.04 -2.62
N ILE A 50 25.28 -5.24 -3.49
CA ILE A 50 24.61 -6.54 -3.64
C ILE A 50 25.64 -7.56 -4.17
N PRO A 51 25.81 -8.71 -3.50
CA PRO A 51 26.68 -9.78 -3.97
C PRO A 51 26.27 -10.31 -5.35
N GLN A 52 27.19 -10.98 -6.06
CA GLN A 52 26.95 -11.44 -7.42
C GLN A 52 25.78 -12.45 -7.56
N ASP A 53 25.56 -13.27 -6.53
CA ASP A 53 24.44 -14.19 -6.45
C ASP A 53 23.12 -13.50 -6.06
N GLY A 54 23.18 -12.24 -5.62
CA GLY A 54 22.04 -11.44 -5.19
C GLY A 54 21.62 -11.64 -3.74
N ILE A 55 22.31 -12.53 -3.00
CA ILE A 55 21.83 -13.01 -1.71
C ILE A 55 22.39 -12.14 -0.58
N ILE A 56 21.49 -11.59 0.23
CA ILE A 56 21.80 -11.07 1.56
C ILE A 56 21.25 -12.09 2.56
N THR A 57 22.13 -12.70 3.35
CA THR A 57 21.73 -13.82 4.21
C THR A 57 20.78 -13.38 5.31
N GLN A 58 20.05 -14.33 5.88
CA GLN A 58 19.18 -14.06 7.02
C GLN A 58 19.94 -13.44 8.20
N GLU A 59 21.16 -13.90 8.50
CA GLU A 59 21.98 -13.38 9.60
C GLU A 59 22.42 -11.93 9.33
N GLN A 60 22.74 -11.60 8.07
CA GLN A 60 23.04 -10.24 7.68
C GLN A 60 21.83 -9.32 7.88
N ILE A 61 20.64 -9.72 7.42
CA ILE A 61 19.41 -8.96 7.65
C ILE A 61 19.07 -8.85 9.14
N ALA A 62 19.34 -9.90 9.92
CA ALA A 62 19.14 -9.90 11.36
C ALA A 62 20.02 -8.86 12.07
N SER A 63 21.20 -8.56 11.52
CA SER A 63 22.11 -7.55 12.08
C SER A 63 21.55 -6.12 12.08
N ILE A 64 20.51 -5.85 11.28
CA ILE A 64 19.88 -4.52 11.14
C ILE A 64 18.42 -4.47 11.62
N ALA A 65 17.86 -5.64 11.96
CA ALA A 65 16.46 -5.75 12.35
C ALA A 65 16.14 -5.05 13.67
N GLY A 66 15.02 -4.34 13.70
CA GLY A 66 14.57 -3.49 14.81
C GLY A 66 15.39 -2.22 15.05
N GLN A 67 16.43 -1.95 14.25
CA GLN A 67 17.28 -0.77 14.43
C GLN A 67 16.72 0.46 13.72
N GLU A 68 16.80 1.63 14.37
CA GLU A 68 16.48 2.89 13.71
C GLU A 68 17.50 3.21 12.62
N GLY A 69 17.05 3.28 11.37
CA GLY A 69 17.92 3.60 10.23
C GLY A 69 17.37 3.04 8.92
N THR A 70 18.02 3.43 7.82
CA THR A 70 17.75 2.84 6.50
C THR A 70 19.03 2.24 5.96
N TRP A 71 18.96 0.98 5.52
CA TRP A 71 20.05 0.25 4.89
C TRP A 71 19.78 0.12 3.41
N TYR A 72 20.80 0.43 2.62
CA TYR A 72 20.73 0.50 1.17
C TYR A 72 21.57 -0.61 0.55
N PHE A 73 20.97 -1.36 -0.36
CA PHE A 73 21.62 -2.43 -1.09
C PHE A 73 21.65 -2.06 -2.56
N THR A 74 22.83 -1.81 -3.11
CA THR A 74 23.00 -1.27 -4.47
C THR A 74 23.49 -2.33 -5.45
N GLY A 75 22.90 -2.34 -6.63
CA GLY A 75 23.31 -3.20 -7.74
C GLY A 75 23.31 -2.45 -9.07
N SER A 76 23.91 -3.08 -10.07
CA SER A 76 23.94 -2.58 -11.44
C SER A 76 23.62 -3.72 -12.40
N ILE A 77 23.03 -3.38 -13.55
CA ILE A 77 22.73 -4.32 -14.63
C ILE A 77 23.57 -3.91 -15.86
N GLU A 78 23.83 -4.87 -16.75
CA GLU A 78 24.35 -4.57 -18.08
C GLU A 78 23.44 -3.50 -18.75
N ASP A 79 24.03 -2.61 -19.55
CA ASP A 79 23.40 -1.40 -20.13
C ASP A 79 23.38 -0.13 -19.26
N GLY A 80 24.02 -0.14 -18.09
CA GLY A 80 24.23 1.08 -17.29
C GLY A 80 23.01 1.47 -16.45
N ILE A 81 22.10 0.53 -16.22
CA ILE A 81 21.01 0.68 -15.26
C ILE A 81 21.54 0.40 -13.86
N GLU A 82 21.30 1.32 -12.94
CA GLU A 82 21.64 1.18 -11.52
C GLU A 82 20.36 1.04 -10.69
N TYR A 83 20.43 0.29 -9.60
CA TYR A 83 19.28 0.14 -8.70
C TYR A 83 19.71 0.04 -7.23
N SER A 84 18.79 0.37 -6.33
CA SER A 84 18.99 0.28 -4.89
C SER A 84 17.73 -0.16 -4.18
N TRP A 85 17.87 -1.07 -3.24
CA TRP A 85 16.84 -1.42 -2.28
C TRP A 85 17.11 -0.71 -0.96
N ALA A 86 16.10 -0.04 -0.41
CA ALA A 86 16.18 0.62 0.88
C ALA A 86 15.25 -0.07 1.88
N TYR A 87 15.82 -0.63 2.95
CA TYR A 87 15.08 -1.22 4.07
C TYR A 87 15.15 -0.32 5.30
N ASP A 88 14.01 -0.03 5.90
CA ASP A 88 13.96 0.56 7.24
C ASP A 88 14.16 -0.55 8.27
N GLY A 89 15.28 -0.52 9.00
CA GLY A 89 15.61 -1.56 9.98
C GLY A 89 14.55 -1.71 11.06
N SER A 90 13.86 -0.62 11.42
CA SER A 90 12.81 -0.63 12.45
C SER A 90 11.56 -1.38 12.00
N MET A 91 11.37 -1.53 10.68
CA MET A 91 10.26 -2.26 10.08
C MET A 91 10.58 -3.75 9.89
N ILE A 92 11.85 -4.15 9.98
CA ILE A 92 12.27 -5.55 9.92
C ILE A 92 12.06 -6.19 11.29
N GLN A 93 10.97 -6.95 11.41
CA GLN A 93 10.65 -7.69 12.62
C GLN A 93 11.14 -9.14 12.56
N ASN A 94 11.04 -9.76 11.37
CA ASN A 94 11.44 -11.14 11.12
C ASN A 94 12.48 -11.16 10.01
N PRO A 95 13.78 -11.25 10.36
CA PRO A 95 14.83 -11.38 9.37
C PRO A 95 14.67 -12.68 8.59
N VAL A 96 14.67 -12.56 7.27
CA VAL A 96 14.71 -13.68 6.33
C VAL A 96 15.69 -13.33 5.21
N GLU A 97 16.30 -14.34 4.60
CA GLU A 97 17.19 -14.15 3.46
C GLU A 97 16.52 -13.32 2.36
N GLN A 98 17.24 -12.35 1.78
CA GLN A 98 16.74 -11.52 0.70
C GLN A 98 17.53 -11.80 -0.58
N ASN A 99 16.83 -12.20 -1.64
CA ASN A 99 17.41 -12.29 -2.98
C ASN A 99 17.14 -11.00 -3.75
N LEU A 100 18.02 -10.02 -3.59
CA LEU A 100 17.84 -8.66 -4.10
C LEU A 100 18.21 -8.50 -5.58
N LYS A 101 18.43 -9.60 -6.30
CA LYS A 101 18.75 -9.57 -7.73
C LYS A 101 17.54 -9.12 -8.54
N LEU A 102 17.80 -8.20 -9.46
CA LEU A 102 16.82 -7.74 -10.44
C LEU A 102 17.23 -8.10 -11.86
N ALA A 103 16.22 -8.40 -12.69
CA ALA A 103 16.34 -8.34 -14.13
C ALA A 103 15.37 -7.28 -14.66
N LEU A 104 15.89 -6.33 -15.43
CA LEU A 104 15.16 -5.19 -15.97
C LEU A 104 15.24 -5.24 -17.50
N THR A 105 14.12 -5.04 -18.19
CA THR A 105 14.11 -4.95 -19.66
C THR A 105 12.93 -4.13 -20.16
N GLU A 106 13.15 -3.34 -21.21
CA GLU A 106 12.06 -2.69 -21.95
C GLU A 106 11.58 -3.56 -23.13
N ASP A 107 12.33 -4.60 -23.50
CA ASP A 107 12.02 -5.48 -24.62
C ASP A 107 10.82 -6.38 -24.31
N GLY A 108 10.02 -6.67 -25.34
CA GLY A 108 8.85 -7.55 -25.21
C GLY A 108 7.69 -6.96 -24.40
N THR A 109 7.70 -5.65 -24.15
CA THR A 109 6.66 -4.97 -23.36
C THR A 109 5.50 -4.39 -24.18
N ASP A 110 5.48 -4.62 -25.51
CA ASP A 110 4.50 -4.02 -26.42
C ASP A 110 3.04 -4.36 -26.09
N GLU A 111 2.76 -5.60 -25.68
CA GLU A 111 1.40 -6.02 -25.28
C GLU A 111 0.93 -5.29 -24.02
N ILE A 112 1.86 -5.08 -23.09
CA ILE A 112 1.61 -4.38 -21.83
C ILE A 112 1.38 -2.89 -22.10
N LYS A 113 2.20 -2.26 -22.94
CA LYS A 113 1.99 -0.87 -23.39
C LYS A 113 0.62 -0.70 -24.03
N LYS A 114 0.22 -1.65 -24.89
CA LYS A 114 -1.08 -1.63 -25.56
C LYS A 114 -2.25 -1.81 -24.58
N ALA A 115 -2.12 -2.68 -23.58
CA ALA A 115 -3.11 -2.82 -22.52
C ALA A 115 -3.24 -1.54 -21.67
N ALA A 116 -2.16 -0.75 -21.59
CA ALA A 116 -2.10 0.53 -20.90
C ALA A 116 -2.41 1.74 -21.80
N GLU A 117 -3.39 1.62 -22.70
CA GLU A 117 -3.79 2.70 -23.63
C GLU A 117 -2.62 3.25 -24.47
N ASP A 118 -1.78 2.35 -24.99
CA ASP A 118 -0.58 2.67 -25.77
C ASP A 118 0.42 3.53 -24.98
N ALA A 119 0.68 3.16 -23.73
CA ALA A 119 1.64 3.84 -22.85
C ALA A 119 3.02 3.94 -23.53
N PRO A 120 3.66 5.13 -23.54
CA PRO A 120 4.93 5.33 -24.25
C PRO A 120 6.08 4.54 -23.62
N TYR A 121 6.06 4.36 -22.31
CA TYR A 121 7.13 3.74 -21.56
C TYR A 121 6.63 2.54 -20.76
N CYS A 122 7.40 1.46 -20.80
CA CYS A 122 7.17 0.26 -19.98
C CYS A 122 8.51 -0.40 -19.70
N LEU A 123 8.74 -0.71 -18.43
CA LEU A 123 9.89 -1.46 -17.96
C LEU A 123 9.36 -2.71 -17.26
N ALA A 124 9.75 -3.90 -17.75
CA ALA A 124 9.53 -5.14 -17.04
C ALA A 124 10.58 -5.27 -15.92
N VAL A 125 10.10 -5.44 -14.69
CA VAL A 125 10.88 -5.59 -13.46
C VAL A 125 10.70 -7.01 -12.94
N THR A 126 11.67 -7.88 -13.16
CA THR A 126 11.62 -9.24 -12.62
C THR A 126 12.36 -9.30 -11.29
N ILE A 127 11.62 -9.64 -10.24
CA ILE A 127 12.09 -9.75 -8.87
C ILE A 127 12.24 -11.23 -8.55
N ALA A 128 13.40 -11.62 -8.01
CA ALA A 128 13.62 -12.99 -7.58
C ALA A 128 12.59 -13.42 -6.53
N ASP A 129 12.31 -14.73 -6.47
CA ASP A 129 11.41 -15.29 -5.47
C ASP A 129 12.04 -15.18 -4.08
N MET A 130 11.31 -14.54 -3.15
CA MET A 130 11.71 -14.35 -1.76
C MET A 130 10.53 -13.89 -0.92
N TYR A 131 10.61 -14.13 0.38
CA TYR A 131 9.78 -13.43 1.36
C TYR A 131 10.45 -12.11 1.73
N LEU A 132 9.72 -11.01 1.65
CA LEU A 132 10.24 -9.70 2.02
C LEU A 132 10.40 -9.58 3.54
N ALA A 133 11.60 -9.22 4.01
CA ALA A 133 11.87 -9.02 5.44
C ALA A 133 11.10 -7.81 6.04
N ALA A 134 10.78 -6.84 5.20
CA ALA A 134 9.87 -5.71 5.38
C ALA A 134 9.52 -5.17 3.97
N ALA A 135 8.60 -4.23 3.81
CA ALA A 135 8.34 -3.61 2.50
C ALA A 135 9.47 -2.60 2.14
N PRO A 136 10.40 -2.91 1.22
CA PRO A 136 11.48 -1.99 0.90
C PRO A 136 11.02 -0.93 -0.12
N THR A 137 11.81 0.13 -0.22
CA THR A 137 11.74 1.04 -1.37
C THR A 137 12.76 0.60 -2.41
N LEU A 138 12.31 0.39 -3.65
CA LEU A 138 13.16 0.14 -4.80
C LEU A 138 13.33 1.45 -5.59
N THR A 139 14.57 1.81 -5.85
CA THR A 139 14.94 2.91 -6.74
C THR A 139 15.69 2.37 -7.95
N ILE A 140 15.29 2.76 -9.14
CA ILE A 140 15.89 2.37 -10.43
C ILE A 140 16.32 3.65 -11.15
N VAL A 141 17.55 3.68 -11.66
CA VAL A 141 18.08 4.76 -12.48
C VAL A 141 18.31 4.25 -13.89
N LEU A 142 17.49 4.72 -14.83
CA LEU A 142 17.57 4.39 -16.24
C LEU A 142 18.49 5.38 -16.97
N PRO A 143 19.32 4.92 -17.92
CA PRO A 143 20.19 5.76 -18.74
C PRO A 143 19.44 6.44 -19.91
N THR A 144 18.14 6.67 -19.72
CA THR A 144 17.23 7.24 -20.71
C THR A 144 16.27 8.20 -20.03
N VAL A 145 15.73 9.15 -20.81
CA VAL A 145 14.71 10.09 -20.34
C VAL A 145 13.32 9.55 -20.63
N TRP A 146 12.49 9.42 -19.59
CA TRP A 146 11.06 9.16 -19.70
C TRP A 146 10.29 10.46 -19.47
N GLU A 147 9.65 10.97 -20.52
CA GLU A 147 8.76 12.13 -20.48
C GLU A 147 7.36 11.70 -19.98
N ALA A 148 7.29 11.17 -18.77
CA ALA A 148 6.06 10.68 -18.15
C ALA A 148 5.56 11.66 -17.06
N GLN A 149 4.27 11.95 -17.05
CA GLN A 149 3.63 12.73 -15.98
C GLN A 149 3.23 11.87 -14.79
N ARG A 150 2.93 10.60 -15.06
CA ARG A 150 2.59 9.58 -14.06
C ARG A 150 3.36 8.31 -14.38
N VAL A 151 3.87 7.67 -13.33
CA VAL A 151 4.42 6.33 -13.42
C VAL A 151 3.66 5.43 -12.45
N VAL A 152 3.24 4.26 -12.92
CA VAL A 152 2.53 3.26 -12.11
C VAL A 152 3.26 1.93 -12.12
N TYR A 153 3.23 1.26 -10.98
CA TYR A 153 3.73 -0.10 -10.79
C TYR A 153 2.56 -1.07 -10.84
N CYS A 154 2.66 -2.13 -11.62
CA CYS A 154 1.53 -3.00 -11.96
C CYS A 154 1.94 -4.46 -12.20
N ILE A 155 0.95 -5.35 -12.16
CA ILE A 155 1.03 -6.73 -12.65
C ILE A 155 0.17 -6.88 -13.90
N TYR A 156 0.52 -7.85 -14.75
CA TYR A 156 -0.25 -8.22 -15.92
C TYR A 156 -0.64 -9.69 -15.82
N GLU A 157 -1.93 -9.96 -15.61
CA GLU A 157 -2.51 -11.29 -15.41
C GLU A 157 -3.83 -11.38 -16.16
N ASP A 158 -4.16 -12.54 -16.73
CA ASP A 158 -5.41 -12.77 -17.49
C ASP A 158 -5.69 -11.72 -18.59
N GLU A 159 -4.63 -11.30 -19.29
CA GLU A 159 -4.68 -10.26 -20.33
C GLU A 159 -5.13 -8.87 -19.82
N GLN A 160 -5.05 -8.63 -18.51
CA GLN A 160 -5.43 -7.37 -17.86
C GLN A 160 -4.30 -6.81 -17.00
N LEU A 161 -4.20 -5.47 -16.95
CA LEU A 161 -3.29 -4.76 -16.07
C LEU A 161 -3.96 -4.40 -14.76
N TYR A 162 -3.27 -4.68 -13.66
CA TYR A 162 -3.68 -4.30 -12.32
C TYR A 162 -2.63 -3.38 -11.71
N GLU A 163 -3.02 -2.15 -11.39
CA GLU A 163 -2.18 -1.19 -10.69
C GLU A 163 -1.96 -1.64 -9.24
N LEU A 164 -0.70 -1.73 -8.83
CA LEU A 164 -0.29 -2.01 -7.46
C LEU A 164 -0.08 -0.72 -6.66
N SER A 165 0.58 0.27 -7.26
CA SER A 165 0.83 1.58 -6.65
C SER A 165 1.32 2.60 -7.67
N ASP A 166 1.22 3.89 -7.33
CA ASP A 166 2.01 4.92 -8.00
C ASP A 166 3.51 4.73 -7.72
N ALA A 167 4.32 5.13 -8.70
CA ALA A 167 5.77 5.27 -8.56
C ALA A 167 6.16 6.74 -8.75
N ALA A 168 7.13 7.20 -7.96
CA ALA A 168 7.72 8.50 -8.14
C ALA A 168 8.69 8.49 -9.33
N ILE A 169 8.70 9.56 -10.12
CA ILE A 169 9.62 9.77 -11.24
C ILE A 169 10.35 11.10 -11.08
N GLU A 170 11.66 11.09 -11.35
CA GLU A 170 12.50 12.27 -11.46
C GLU A 170 13.39 12.15 -12.71
N VAL A 171 13.46 13.22 -13.50
CA VAL A 171 14.26 13.27 -14.73
C VAL A 171 15.42 14.23 -14.53
N ASP A 172 16.63 13.76 -14.77
CA ASP A 172 17.81 14.59 -14.91
C ASP A 172 18.11 14.81 -16.40
N GLU A 173 17.74 15.99 -16.89
CA GLU A 173 17.91 16.41 -18.28
C GLU A 173 19.39 16.57 -18.70
N GLU A 174 20.27 16.90 -17.75
CA GLU A 174 21.69 17.10 -18.02
C GLU A 174 22.41 15.75 -18.11
N ALA A 175 22.15 14.85 -17.15
CA ALA A 175 22.67 13.49 -17.16
C ALA A 175 21.93 12.57 -18.15
N LYS A 176 20.75 12.98 -18.64
CA LYS A 176 19.83 12.21 -19.50
C LYS A 176 19.36 10.91 -18.85
N THR A 177 19.04 10.97 -17.57
CA THR A 177 18.60 9.80 -16.79
C THR A 177 17.19 9.98 -16.23
N THR A 178 16.54 8.86 -15.94
CA THR A 178 15.26 8.82 -15.22
C THR A 178 15.43 8.00 -13.96
N THR A 179 15.08 8.58 -12.82
CA THR A 179 15.00 7.88 -11.54
C THR A 179 13.55 7.54 -11.25
N ILE A 180 13.28 6.25 -11.03
CA ILE A 180 11.96 5.74 -10.64
C ILE A 180 12.07 5.18 -9.23
N THR A 181 11.15 5.55 -8.35
CA THR A 181 11.13 5.08 -6.95
C THR A 181 9.74 4.53 -6.60
N LEU A 182 9.69 3.31 -6.10
CA LEU A 182 8.45 2.63 -5.73
C LEU A 182 8.63 1.76 -4.47
N THR A 183 7.55 1.50 -3.76
CA THR A 183 7.55 0.54 -2.63
C THR A 183 7.22 -0.85 -3.15
N ILE A 184 8.00 -1.85 -2.75
CA ILE A 184 7.80 -3.24 -3.15
C ILE A 184 7.01 -3.97 -2.06
N ASN A 185 5.84 -4.48 -2.44
CA ASN A 185 4.95 -5.22 -1.54
C ASN A 185 4.87 -6.71 -1.87
N LYS A 186 5.40 -7.12 -3.03
CA LYS A 186 5.43 -8.51 -3.51
C LYS A 186 6.78 -8.77 -4.20
N ALA A 187 7.32 -9.95 -3.99
CA ALA A 187 8.48 -10.47 -4.70
C ALA A 187 8.11 -11.80 -5.39
N GLY A 188 8.98 -12.28 -6.27
CA GLY A 188 8.71 -13.45 -7.11
C GLY A 188 7.86 -13.11 -8.34
N GLY A 189 8.52 -13.04 -9.49
CA GLY A 189 7.85 -12.88 -10.80
C GLY A 189 8.20 -11.57 -11.50
N THR A 190 7.47 -11.29 -12.58
CA THR A 190 7.66 -10.10 -13.41
C THR A 190 6.54 -9.11 -13.17
N PHE A 191 6.94 -7.87 -12.90
CA PHE A 191 6.07 -6.72 -12.71
C PHE A 191 6.37 -5.68 -13.78
N TYR A 192 5.54 -4.65 -13.88
CA TYR A 192 5.65 -3.63 -14.91
C TYR A 192 5.63 -2.25 -14.30
N VAL A 193 6.54 -1.40 -14.76
CA VAL A 193 6.57 0.04 -14.46
C VAL A 193 6.20 0.77 -15.73
N LEU A 194 5.04 1.42 -15.73
CA LEU A 194 4.47 2.09 -16.88
C LEU A 194 4.56 3.60 -16.70
N GLY A 195 5.15 4.29 -17.68
CA GLY A 195 5.20 5.76 -17.71
C GLY A 195 4.32 6.32 -18.82
N GLY A 196 3.48 7.31 -18.50
CA GLY A 196 2.60 7.94 -19.47
C GLY A 196 1.95 9.26 -19.01
N GLY A 197 0.95 9.72 -19.76
CA GLY A 197 0.25 11.00 -19.54
C GLY A 197 -1.10 11.10 -20.25
N SER A 198 -2.08 10.27 -19.86
CA SER A 198 -3.49 10.60 -19.53
C SER A 198 -4.33 9.33 -19.40
N ILE A 199 -5.03 9.10 -18.27
CA ILE A 199 -6.39 8.54 -18.31
C ILE A 199 -7.29 9.77 -18.25
N ALA A 200 -8.25 9.89 -19.16
CA ALA A 200 -9.14 11.02 -19.35
C ALA A 200 -9.43 11.91 -18.11
N GLU A 201 -8.84 13.11 -18.06
CA GLU A 201 -9.57 14.28 -17.57
C GLU A 201 -10.44 14.80 -18.73
N ALA A 202 -11.69 14.32 -18.76
CA ALA A 202 -12.72 14.97 -19.56
C ALA A 202 -13.08 16.32 -18.92
N LYS A 203 -12.69 17.37 -19.63
CA LYS A 203 -13.05 18.77 -19.44
C LYS A 203 -14.54 19.00 -19.16
N GLU A 204 -14.82 19.91 -18.23
CA GLU A 204 -15.79 21.03 -18.29
C GLU A 204 -15.58 21.84 -16.99
N ASN A 205 -15.36 23.15 -16.92
CA ASN A 205 -15.74 24.26 -17.79
C ASN A 205 -14.80 25.46 -17.55
N GLU A 206 -14.17 25.97 -18.61
CA GLU A 206 -13.98 27.41 -18.83
C GLU A 206 -13.70 27.65 -20.32
N SER A 207 -14.72 28.05 -21.09
CA SER A 207 -14.68 29.26 -21.92
C SER A 207 -15.98 29.49 -22.70
N ASP A 208 -16.39 30.76 -22.70
CA ASP A 208 -17.24 31.46 -23.68
C ASP A 208 -18.75 31.54 -23.43
N ARG A 209 -19.17 32.69 -22.88
CA ARG A 209 -19.64 33.79 -23.75
C ARG A 209 -19.64 35.13 -23.01
N ASP A 210 -18.94 36.07 -23.61
CA ASP A 210 -18.94 37.50 -23.27
C ASP A 210 -20.15 38.22 -23.91
N THR A 211 -20.56 39.33 -23.27
CA THR A 211 -21.53 40.37 -23.67
C THR A 211 -23.02 39.94 -23.72
N ASP A 212 -23.98 40.65 -23.13
CA ASP A 212 -24.22 42.09 -23.17
C ASP A 212 -25.08 42.56 -21.99
N ALA A 213 -24.94 43.84 -21.68
CA ALA A 213 -25.40 44.58 -20.52
C ALA A 213 -26.92 44.70 -20.38
N SER A 214 -27.41 44.72 -19.13
CA SER A 214 -28.33 45.78 -18.71
C SER A 214 -28.39 45.91 -17.19
N SER A 215 -28.01 47.10 -16.75
CA SER A 215 -28.29 47.72 -15.46
C SER A 215 -29.79 47.79 -15.15
N ASN A 216 -30.19 47.52 -13.90
CA ASN A 216 -30.66 48.58 -13.00
C ASN A 216 -31.05 48.05 -11.61
N GLN A 217 -30.61 48.83 -10.62
CA GLN A 217 -31.10 48.90 -9.25
C GLN A 217 -32.53 49.46 -9.16
N ASP A 218 -33.19 49.06 -8.07
CA ASP A 218 -34.10 49.82 -7.19
C ASP A 218 -35.18 50.73 -7.81
N ASP A 219 -36.46 50.41 -7.54
CA ASP A 219 -37.34 51.36 -6.82
C ASP A 219 -38.57 50.67 -6.20
N ALA A 220 -39.05 51.28 -5.12
CA ALA A 220 -40.13 50.91 -4.22
C ALA A 220 -41.55 51.02 -4.81
N SER A 221 -42.52 50.35 -4.16
CA SER A 221 -43.85 50.89 -3.83
C SER A 221 -44.83 49.78 -3.40
N ASP A 222 -45.03 49.69 -2.09
CA ASP A 222 -46.30 49.76 -1.35
C ASP A 222 -47.64 49.15 -1.87
N ASN A 223 -48.36 48.64 -0.87
CA ASN A 223 -49.81 48.40 -0.72
C ASN A 223 -50.50 47.10 -1.22
N ASP A 224 -50.77 46.26 -0.22
CA ASP A 224 -52.10 46.05 0.40
C ASP A 224 -53.12 45.08 -0.26
N LYS A 225 -53.80 44.39 0.66
CA LYS A 225 -55.02 43.54 0.57
C LYS A 225 -54.83 42.12 0.06
N ASP A 226 -54.91 41.12 0.95
CA ASP A 226 -56.08 40.65 1.73
C ASP A 226 -57.07 39.82 0.90
N SER A 227 -57.44 38.71 1.53
CA SER A 227 -58.66 37.91 1.40
C SER A 227 -58.60 36.59 0.62
N GLY A 228 -59.10 35.55 1.32
CA GLY A 228 -59.51 34.26 0.77
C GLY A 228 -58.65 33.07 1.22
N THR A 229 -58.50 32.73 2.50
CA THR A 229 -59.49 32.12 3.42
C THR A 229 -59.77 30.63 3.19
N LYS A 230 -59.32 29.82 4.17
CA LYS A 230 -59.93 28.62 4.80
C LYS A 230 -60.16 27.38 3.91
N GLN A 231 -60.09 26.14 4.41
CA GLN A 231 -60.09 25.55 5.77
C GLN A 231 -59.53 24.12 5.57
N SER A 232 -58.57 23.60 6.33
CA SER A 232 -58.57 23.27 7.76
C SER A 232 -59.61 22.20 8.14
N SER A 233 -59.12 21.08 8.67
CA SER A 233 -59.46 20.56 10.02
C SER A 233 -58.64 19.29 10.28
N SER A 234 -57.65 19.19 11.18
CA SER A 234 -57.49 19.59 12.60
C SER A 234 -57.87 18.48 13.59
N SER A 235 -56.95 18.20 14.53
CA SER A 235 -57.15 17.97 15.99
C SER A 235 -55.74 17.73 16.60
N ALA A 236 -55.02 18.72 17.14
CA ALA A 236 -55.15 19.40 18.46
C ALA A 236 -54.67 18.52 19.64
N SER A 237 -53.87 18.97 20.63
CA SER A 237 -53.65 20.33 21.16
C SER A 237 -52.41 20.45 22.09
N SER A 238 -51.70 21.59 21.99
CA SER A 238 -51.10 22.53 23.00
C SER A 238 -50.44 22.00 24.31
N ASP A 239 -49.39 22.62 24.88
CA ASP A 239 -49.10 24.06 25.01
C ASP A 239 -47.62 24.36 25.37
N GLU A 240 -47.17 25.58 25.09
CA GLU A 240 -45.80 26.12 25.23
C GLU A 240 -45.36 26.41 26.68
N THR A 241 -44.05 26.51 26.96
CA THR A 241 -43.37 27.73 27.49
C THR A 241 -41.83 27.60 27.48
N ASP A 242 -41.21 28.56 26.79
CA ASP A 242 -39.95 29.30 26.99
C ASP A 242 -38.78 28.80 27.89
N LYS A 243 -37.58 28.90 27.29
CA LYS A 243 -36.20 29.00 27.82
C LYS A 243 -35.83 28.36 29.16
N SER A 244 -34.92 27.40 29.07
CA SER A 244 -33.62 27.55 29.74
C SER A 244 -32.52 26.80 28.99
N GLN A 245 -31.46 27.54 28.61
CA GLN A 245 -30.20 26.96 28.18
C GLN A 245 -29.69 26.01 29.26
N SER A 246 -29.48 24.75 28.88
CA SER A 246 -28.57 23.85 29.56
C SER A 246 -27.53 23.43 28.54
N ASN A 247 -26.35 24.05 28.64
CA ASN A 247 -25.12 23.47 28.14
C ASN A 247 -24.97 22.11 28.83
N THR A 248 -25.36 21.05 28.12
CA THR A 248 -24.86 19.71 28.41
C THR A 248 -23.66 19.54 27.49
N ALA A 249 -22.47 19.50 28.10
CA ALA A 249 -21.26 19.12 27.41
C ALA A 249 -21.50 17.75 26.79
N SER A 250 -21.53 17.68 25.45
CA SER A 250 -21.33 16.44 24.73
C SER A 250 -19.91 16.00 25.06
N GLU A 251 -19.78 15.01 25.93
CA GLU A 251 -18.61 14.16 25.92
C GLU A 251 -18.56 13.56 24.52
N ASP A 252 -17.51 13.89 23.75
CA ASP A 252 -17.26 13.32 22.43
C ASP A 252 -17.05 11.81 22.63
N GLU A 253 -18.13 11.02 22.55
CA GLU A 253 -18.03 9.55 22.55
C GLU A 253 -17.28 9.16 21.27
N GLU A 254 -15.99 8.86 21.41
CA GLU A 254 -15.18 8.33 20.32
C GLU A 254 -15.82 7.04 19.78
N ASN A 255 -16.01 6.97 18.47
CA ASN A 255 -16.49 5.77 17.80
C ASN A 255 -15.49 4.63 18.00
N THR A 256 -15.94 3.50 18.55
CA THR A 256 -15.07 2.36 18.81
C THR A 256 -15.65 1.05 18.30
N CYS A 257 -14.77 0.16 17.86
CA CYS A 257 -15.07 -1.24 17.60
C CYS A 257 -14.06 -2.14 18.32
N THR A 258 -14.23 -3.45 18.22
CA THR A 258 -13.25 -4.43 18.72
C THR A 258 -12.83 -5.38 17.63
N ILE A 259 -11.55 -5.77 17.62
CA ILE A 259 -10.98 -6.71 16.66
C ILE A 259 -10.20 -7.82 17.37
N THR A 260 -10.28 -9.04 16.84
CA THR A 260 -9.47 -10.21 17.24
C THR A 260 -8.93 -10.89 15.98
N ILE A 261 -7.70 -11.44 16.03
CA ILE A 261 -7.10 -12.21 14.92
C ILE A 261 -6.64 -13.56 15.46
N ARG A 262 -7.08 -14.65 14.82
CA ARG A 262 -6.90 -16.01 15.31
C ARG A 262 -6.59 -17.01 14.20
N CYS A 263 -5.83 -18.05 14.54
CA CYS A 263 -5.43 -19.13 13.64
C CYS A 263 -5.59 -20.52 14.30
N ASP A 264 -6.59 -20.70 15.16
CA ASP A 264 -6.80 -21.92 15.94
C ASP A 264 -6.89 -23.18 15.09
N THR A 265 -7.54 -23.11 13.92
CA THR A 265 -7.73 -24.28 13.04
C THR A 265 -6.41 -24.88 12.56
N ILE A 266 -5.34 -24.08 12.49
CA ILE A 266 -4.01 -24.56 12.12
C ILE A 266 -3.45 -25.52 13.18
N LEU A 267 -3.76 -25.32 14.46
CA LEU A 267 -3.27 -26.18 15.55
C LEU A 267 -3.72 -27.64 15.37
N ASP A 268 -4.91 -27.84 14.80
CA ASP A 268 -5.46 -29.16 14.48
C ASP A 268 -5.03 -29.67 13.09
N ASN A 269 -4.34 -28.84 12.29
CA ASN A 269 -3.90 -29.12 10.91
C ASN A 269 -2.39 -28.85 10.71
N MET A 270 -1.60 -28.91 11.78
CA MET A 270 -0.15 -28.62 11.77
C MET A 270 0.68 -29.53 10.83
N ASP A 271 0.10 -30.65 10.39
CA ASP A 271 0.69 -31.58 9.42
C ASP A 271 0.63 -31.05 7.98
N LYS A 272 -0.33 -30.16 7.68
CA LYS A 272 -0.47 -29.51 6.37
C LYS A 272 0.37 -28.24 6.25
N LEU A 273 0.65 -27.61 7.40
CA LEU A 273 1.42 -26.38 7.47
C LEU A 273 2.88 -26.61 7.10
N ASP A 274 3.42 -25.76 6.21
CA ASP A 274 4.86 -25.76 5.92
C ASP A 274 5.66 -25.62 7.23
N SER A 275 6.70 -26.44 7.37
CA SER A 275 7.53 -26.45 8.57
C SER A 275 8.16 -25.10 8.91
N SER A 276 8.46 -24.27 7.90
CA SER A 276 8.98 -22.91 8.05
C SER A 276 7.96 -21.94 8.66
N LYS A 277 6.67 -22.25 8.62
CA LYS A 277 5.60 -21.37 9.11
C LYS A 277 5.21 -21.63 10.56
N LYS A 278 5.70 -22.72 11.17
CA LYS A 278 5.28 -23.17 12.51
C LYS A 278 5.50 -22.13 13.61
N GLU A 279 6.53 -21.31 13.49
CA GLU A 279 6.83 -20.26 14.47
C GLU A 279 5.78 -19.13 14.48
N PHE A 280 5.07 -18.94 13.37
CA PHE A 280 4.03 -17.93 13.23
C PHE A 280 2.65 -18.39 13.74
N VAL A 281 2.55 -19.61 14.27
CA VAL A 281 1.34 -20.14 14.89
C VAL A 281 1.49 -20.07 16.41
N PRO A 282 0.89 -19.09 17.10
CA PRO A 282 0.90 -19.05 18.55
C PRO A 282 0.27 -20.34 19.09
N SER A 283 0.84 -20.94 20.13
CA SER A 283 0.29 -22.14 20.77
C SER A 283 -1.13 -21.96 21.32
N SER A 284 -1.56 -20.71 21.50
CA SER A 284 -2.93 -20.36 21.90
C SER A 284 -3.90 -20.15 20.75
N GLY A 285 -3.42 -20.15 19.50
CA GLY A 285 -4.19 -19.78 18.31
C GLY A 285 -4.45 -18.27 18.18
N VAL A 286 -4.10 -17.45 19.18
CA VAL A 286 -4.42 -16.01 19.20
C VAL A 286 -3.22 -15.18 18.72
N ILE A 287 -3.34 -14.58 17.53
CA ILE A 287 -2.38 -13.64 16.96
C ILE A 287 -2.59 -12.24 17.57
N LEU A 288 -3.84 -11.79 17.60
CA LEU A 288 -4.24 -10.55 18.25
C LEU A 288 -5.40 -10.83 19.21
N LYS A 289 -5.17 -10.57 20.50
CA LYS A 289 -6.24 -10.60 21.51
C LYS A 289 -7.24 -9.49 21.23
N LYS A 290 -8.50 -9.70 21.64
CA LYS A 290 -9.57 -8.70 21.55
C LYS A 290 -9.08 -7.31 21.96
N THR A 291 -9.02 -6.41 20.99
CA THR A 291 -8.47 -5.06 21.13
C THR A 291 -9.54 -4.06 20.73
N THR A 292 -9.78 -3.06 21.57
CA THR A 292 -10.64 -1.91 21.24
C THR A 292 -9.88 -0.93 20.35
N VAL A 293 -10.53 -0.47 19.29
CA VAL A 293 -9.96 0.40 18.26
C VAL A 293 -10.91 1.56 18.03
N THR A 294 -10.38 2.78 18.01
CA THR A 294 -11.08 3.98 17.59
C THR A 294 -11.05 4.05 16.06
N TYR A 295 -12.14 4.48 15.44
CA TYR A 295 -12.24 4.56 13.98
C TYR A 295 -12.94 5.85 13.55
N ASP A 296 -12.66 6.29 12.32
CA ASP A 296 -13.27 7.46 11.70
C ASP A 296 -14.52 7.06 10.92
N GLU A 297 -15.51 7.96 10.82
CA GLU A 297 -16.73 7.68 10.08
C GLU A 297 -16.41 7.35 8.61
N GLY A 298 -16.86 6.18 8.16
CA GLY A 298 -16.56 5.66 6.82
C GLY A 298 -15.47 4.59 6.77
N ASP A 299 -14.71 4.38 7.85
CA ASP A 299 -13.71 3.31 7.92
C ASP A 299 -14.37 1.93 7.71
N THR A 300 -13.68 1.08 6.94
CA THR A 300 -14.13 -0.26 6.62
C THR A 300 -13.47 -1.31 7.53
N VAL A 301 -13.99 -2.54 7.56
CA VAL A 301 -13.34 -3.65 8.29
C VAL A 301 -11.90 -3.86 7.80
N PHE A 302 -11.64 -3.67 6.51
CA PHE A 302 -10.30 -3.71 5.95
C PHE A 302 -9.40 -2.62 6.53
N ASP A 303 -9.89 -1.38 6.65
CA ASP A 303 -9.12 -0.26 7.22
C ASP A 303 -8.78 -0.52 8.69
N ILE A 304 -9.72 -1.06 9.47
CA ILE A 304 -9.47 -1.47 10.86
C ILE A 304 -8.39 -2.54 10.93
N LEU A 305 -8.48 -3.59 10.10
CA LEU A 305 -7.46 -4.64 10.07
C LEU A 305 -6.09 -4.05 9.73
N LYS A 306 -6.00 -3.26 8.66
CA LYS A 306 -4.77 -2.64 8.18
C LYS A 306 -4.13 -1.75 9.25
N ALA A 307 -4.91 -0.87 9.86
CA ALA A 307 -4.43 0.06 10.89
C ALA A 307 -3.94 -0.68 12.13
N VAL A 308 -4.65 -1.73 12.56
CA VAL A 308 -4.30 -2.52 13.75
C VAL A 308 -3.06 -3.37 13.50
N CYS A 309 -2.99 -4.04 12.35
CA CYS A 309 -1.81 -4.82 11.97
C CYS A 309 -0.57 -3.93 11.89
N GLN A 310 -0.67 -2.77 11.23
CA GLN A 310 0.42 -1.78 11.18
C GLN A 310 0.83 -1.30 12.59
N LYS A 311 -0.14 -0.96 13.45
CA LYS A 311 0.13 -0.48 14.82
C LYS A 311 0.72 -1.56 15.73
N LYS A 312 0.41 -2.83 15.48
CA LYS A 312 0.87 -3.96 16.30
C LYS A 312 2.10 -4.67 15.72
N GLY A 313 2.59 -4.23 14.56
CA GLY A 313 3.69 -4.90 13.87
C GLY A 313 3.31 -6.31 13.39
N ILE A 314 2.03 -6.55 13.13
CA ILE A 314 1.54 -7.82 12.58
C ILE A 314 1.59 -7.68 11.06
N HIS A 315 2.28 -8.60 10.38
CA HIS A 315 2.29 -8.63 8.93
C HIS A 315 0.88 -8.80 8.37
N MET A 316 0.59 -8.11 7.27
CA MET A 316 -0.64 -8.26 6.49
C MET A 316 -0.30 -8.15 5.00
N SER A 317 -0.77 -9.09 4.19
CA SER A 317 -0.76 -9.04 2.72
C SER A 317 -2.19 -8.96 2.21
N SER A 318 -2.42 -8.10 1.22
CA SER A 318 -3.71 -7.97 0.57
C SER A 318 -3.59 -7.48 -0.86
N GLN A 319 -4.46 -7.96 -1.74
CA GLN A 319 -4.52 -7.58 -3.15
C GLN A 319 -5.88 -6.93 -3.44
N TYR A 320 -5.92 -5.80 -4.14
CA TYR A 320 -7.19 -5.25 -4.61
C TYR A 320 -7.77 -6.15 -5.70
N THR A 321 -9.04 -6.56 -5.55
CA THR A 321 -9.74 -7.41 -6.51
C THR A 321 -10.85 -6.61 -7.18
N PRO A 322 -10.64 -6.02 -8.38
CA PRO A 322 -11.60 -5.12 -9.01
C PRO A 322 -12.99 -5.74 -9.23
N GLY A 323 -13.04 -7.05 -9.52
CA GLY A 323 -14.30 -7.78 -9.69
C GLY A 323 -15.19 -7.83 -8.44
N TYR A 324 -14.61 -7.61 -7.26
CA TYR A 324 -15.31 -7.57 -5.97
C TYR A 324 -15.25 -6.19 -5.31
N GLY A 325 -14.64 -5.18 -5.95
CA GLY A 325 -14.53 -3.83 -5.38
C GLY A 325 -13.82 -3.77 -4.02
N SER A 326 -13.06 -4.80 -3.64
CA SER A 326 -12.50 -4.97 -2.29
C SER A 326 -11.07 -5.48 -2.34
N TYR A 327 -10.31 -5.18 -1.29
CA TYR A 327 -9.06 -5.87 -1.03
C TYR A 327 -9.35 -7.29 -0.51
N TYR A 328 -8.75 -8.28 -1.15
CA TYR A 328 -8.66 -9.65 -0.68
C TYR A 328 -7.46 -9.78 0.25
N VAL A 329 -7.66 -10.31 1.46
CA VAL A 329 -6.60 -10.46 2.46
C VAL A 329 -5.98 -11.85 2.33
N GLU A 330 -4.84 -11.91 1.65
CA GLU A 330 -4.15 -13.15 1.33
C GLU A 330 -3.38 -13.72 2.54
N GLY A 331 -2.94 -12.85 3.47
CA GLY A 331 -2.13 -13.30 4.59
C GLY A 331 -2.12 -12.36 5.79
N ILE A 332 -2.06 -12.94 6.98
CA ILE A 332 -1.91 -12.22 8.26
C ILE A 332 -0.91 -12.99 9.12
N ASN A 333 0.03 -12.28 9.75
CA ASN A 333 1.08 -12.88 10.59
C ASN A 333 1.90 -13.96 9.87
N GLN A 334 2.29 -13.71 8.61
CA GLN A 334 3.02 -14.65 7.74
C GLN A 334 2.28 -15.96 7.40
N LEU A 335 1.03 -16.12 7.81
CA LEU A 335 0.17 -17.24 7.46
C LEU A 335 -0.72 -16.81 6.30
N TYR A 336 -0.50 -17.42 5.15
CA TYR A 336 -1.16 -17.09 3.89
C TYR A 336 -2.26 -18.08 3.57
N GLU A 337 -3.17 -17.69 2.67
CA GLU A 337 -3.98 -18.65 1.96
C GLU A 337 -3.12 -19.80 1.41
N PHE A 338 -3.72 -20.98 1.34
CA PHE A 338 -3.08 -22.22 0.89
C PHE A 338 -1.98 -22.81 1.78
N ASP A 339 -1.51 -22.10 2.83
CA ASP A 339 -0.50 -22.63 3.76
C ASP A 339 -0.93 -23.92 4.48
N CYS A 340 -2.23 -24.21 4.58
CA CYS A 340 -2.79 -25.46 5.12
C CYS A 340 -3.63 -26.24 4.08
N GLY A 341 -3.32 -26.06 2.79
CA GLY A 341 -3.97 -26.73 1.66
C GLY A 341 -4.87 -25.79 0.84
N GLU A 342 -5.28 -26.23 -0.35
CA GLU A 342 -6.00 -25.41 -1.36
C GLU A 342 -7.28 -24.70 -0.90
N ASN A 343 -7.85 -25.12 0.24
CA ASN A 343 -9.08 -24.59 0.82
C ASN A 343 -8.82 -23.70 2.05
N SER A 344 -7.57 -23.38 2.36
CA SER A 344 -7.18 -22.60 3.53
C SER A 344 -7.03 -21.11 3.21
N GLY A 345 -7.36 -20.24 4.17
CA GLY A 345 -7.32 -18.79 3.99
C GLY A 345 -7.93 -18.02 5.16
N TRP A 346 -8.09 -16.71 4.98
CA TRP A 346 -8.61 -15.80 6.01
C TRP A 346 -10.07 -15.47 5.80
N ILE A 347 -10.87 -15.62 6.86
CA ILE A 347 -12.29 -15.24 6.88
C ILE A 347 -12.48 -14.18 7.96
N TYR A 348 -13.30 -13.17 7.66
CA TYR A 348 -13.71 -12.18 8.64
C TYR A 348 -15.18 -12.35 9.03
N SER A 349 -15.51 -11.97 10.26
CA SER A 349 -16.89 -11.87 10.73
C SER A 349 -17.10 -10.59 11.53
N VAL A 350 -18.34 -10.09 11.52
CA VAL A 350 -18.77 -8.93 12.32
C VAL A 350 -19.99 -9.36 13.13
N ASN A 351 -19.92 -9.19 14.45
CA ASN A 351 -20.98 -9.58 15.39
C ASN A 351 -21.40 -11.06 15.27
N GLY A 352 -20.44 -11.93 14.90
CA GLY A 352 -20.67 -13.36 14.69
C GLY A 352 -21.32 -13.74 13.35
N TRP A 353 -21.53 -12.77 12.47
CA TRP A 353 -21.98 -12.99 11.09
C TRP A 353 -20.78 -12.89 10.13
N THR A 354 -20.63 -13.88 9.25
CA THR A 354 -19.61 -13.90 8.17
C THR A 354 -20.21 -13.32 6.89
N PRO A 355 -19.82 -12.09 6.48
CA PRO A 355 -20.34 -11.50 5.26
C PRO A 355 -19.89 -12.29 4.01
N ASN A 356 -20.70 -12.23 2.97
CA ASN A 356 -20.43 -12.87 1.68
C ASN A 356 -19.86 -11.88 0.63
N TYR A 357 -19.30 -10.78 1.10
CA TYR A 357 -18.65 -9.73 0.31
C TYR A 357 -17.35 -9.31 1.00
N GLY A 358 -16.57 -8.45 0.36
CA GLY A 358 -15.22 -8.12 0.83
C GLY A 358 -15.19 -7.17 2.02
N ALA A 359 -14.13 -7.25 2.84
CA ALA A 359 -13.97 -6.43 4.05
C ALA A 359 -13.87 -4.92 3.76
N SER A 360 -13.58 -4.52 2.51
CA SER A 360 -13.58 -3.11 2.10
C SER A 360 -14.98 -2.55 1.83
N GLU A 361 -16.02 -3.38 1.78
CA GLU A 361 -17.40 -2.91 1.57
C GLU A 361 -18.20 -2.82 2.88
N TYR A 362 -17.71 -3.39 3.98
CA TYR A 362 -18.35 -3.25 5.29
C TYR A 362 -17.82 -2.00 5.98
N THR A 363 -18.63 -0.94 6.04
CA THR A 363 -18.38 0.23 6.89
C THR A 363 -18.67 -0.10 8.35
N VAL A 364 -17.74 0.22 9.25
CA VAL A 364 -17.80 -0.16 10.67
C VAL A 364 -18.80 0.70 11.44
N GLU A 365 -19.57 0.05 12.31
CA GLU A 365 -20.51 0.70 13.22
C GLU A 365 -20.01 0.66 14.68
N ASN A 366 -20.49 1.62 15.48
CA ASN A 366 -20.00 1.78 16.85
C ASN A 366 -20.43 0.57 17.69
N GLY A 367 -19.46 -0.05 18.35
CA GLY A 367 -19.64 -1.27 19.13
C GLY A 367 -19.43 -2.57 18.35
N ASP A 368 -19.11 -2.52 17.05
CA ASP A 368 -18.91 -3.73 16.25
C ASP A 368 -17.83 -4.65 16.81
N VAL A 369 -18.08 -5.95 16.71
CA VAL A 369 -17.15 -7.02 17.12
C VAL A 369 -16.64 -7.74 15.88
N ILE A 370 -15.44 -7.38 15.45
CA ILE A 370 -14.75 -7.90 14.28
C ILE A 370 -13.86 -9.09 14.69
N SER A 371 -13.89 -10.16 13.91
CA SER A 371 -13.00 -11.32 14.05
C SER A 371 -12.37 -11.64 12.70
N TRP A 372 -11.08 -11.95 12.70
CA TRP A 372 -10.36 -12.54 11.57
C TRP A 372 -9.85 -13.92 11.96
N GLU A 373 -10.26 -14.95 11.24
CA GLU A 373 -10.02 -16.34 11.58
C GLU A 373 -9.44 -17.08 10.37
N TYR A 374 -8.31 -17.76 10.59
CA TYR A 374 -7.75 -18.66 9.59
C TYR A 374 -8.59 -19.93 9.52
N THR A 375 -9.02 -20.32 8.33
CA THR A 375 -9.70 -21.59 8.04
C THR A 375 -8.75 -22.51 7.29
N CYS A 376 -8.87 -23.81 7.51
CA CYS A 376 -8.25 -24.86 6.70
C CYS A 376 -9.24 -25.53 5.73
N ASN A 377 -10.50 -25.08 5.70
CA ASN A 377 -11.60 -25.71 4.97
C ASN A 377 -12.75 -24.74 4.61
N LEU A 378 -12.45 -23.64 3.91
CA LEU A 378 -13.43 -22.66 3.40
C LEU A 378 -14.46 -22.18 4.46
N GLY A 379 -14.06 -22.11 5.73
CA GLY A 379 -14.88 -21.68 6.87
C GLY A 379 -15.75 -22.76 7.50
N SER A 380 -15.73 -24.00 7.01
CA SER A 380 -16.52 -25.10 7.60
C SER A 380 -15.99 -25.59 8.95
N ASP A 381 -14.79 -25.15 9.32
CA ASP A 381 -14.06 -25.47 10.55
C ASP A 381 -14.02 -24.30 11.55
N LEU A 382 -14.80 -23.23 11.30
CA LEU A 382 -14.92 -22.05 12.17
C LEU A 382 -16.19 -22.07 13.03
#